data_AF-A0A7R7HDJ8-F1
#
_entry.id   AF-A0A7R7HDJ8-F1
#
_cell.length_a   1.000
_cell.length_b   1.000
_cell.length_c   1.000
_cell.angle_alpha   90.00
_cell.angle_beta   90.00
_cell.angle_gamma   90.00
#
_symmetry.space_group_name_H-M   'P 1'
#
loop_
_entity.id
_entity.type
_entity.pdbx_description
1 polymer ?
#
loop_
_entity_poly.entity_id
_entity_poly.type
_entity_poly.pdbx_seq_one_letter_code
_entity_poly.pdbx_strand_id
1 'polypeptide(L)'
;MTSRLLSGGIRLLHALVLGLVGAGIVHIAILLLLPVVSERDAWSRLARSGDLYAVVRASGGAGDRRVLRLTDPFIEAVACRFDLGDGIARIRAAGHVPFWSVSVYDRNGTNVYSFNDHATVDGNLDILVLTPMQMVELRKDLPPEFQSSIFVEADIEEGIVVVNSFVPDPSWKPAISAYLKGATCGTE
;
A
#
# COMPACT_ATOMS: atom_id res chain seq x y z
N MET A 1 39.58 47.69 -25.04
CA MET A 1 39.87 46.43 -24.31
C MET A 1 38.94 46.20 -23.11
N THR A 2 38.51 47.26 -22.42
CA THR A 2 37.60 47.24 -21.26
C THR A 2 36.16 46.79 -21.55
N SER A 3 35.60 47.04 -22.74
CA SER A 3 34.22 46.64 -23.09
C SER A 3 34.03 45.13 -23.32
N ARG A 4 35.06 44.42 -23.80
CA ARG A 4 34.99 42.95 -24.00
C ARG A 4 35.00 42.19 -22.68
N LEU A 5 35.76 42.68 -21.68
CA LEU A 5 35.82 42.10 -20.33
C LEU A 5 34.49 42.26 -19.56
N LEU A 6 33.82 43.42 -19.65
CA LEU A 6 32.48 43.62 -19.08
C LEU A 6 31.44 42.68 -19.74
N SER A 7 31.49 42.52 -21.06
CA SER A 7 30.55 41.65 -21.78
C SER A 7 30.72 40.17 -21.43
N GLY A 8 31.95 39.72 -21.15
CA GLY A 8 32.25 38.35 -20.72
C GLY A 8 31.73 38.07 -19.31
N GLY A 9 31.93 39.01 -18.37
CA GLY A 9 31.43 38.89 -17.00
C GLY A 9 29.91 38.86 -16.91
N ILE A 10 29.23 39.70 -17.70
CA ILE A 10 27.75 39.71 -17.75
C ILE A 10 27.21 38.38 -18.30
N ARG A 11 27.84 37.83 -19.36
CA ARG A 11 27.45 36.52 -19.91
C ARG A 11 27.67 35.39 -18.93
N LEU A 12 28.77 35.41 -18.18
CA LEU A 12 29.06 34.42 -17.15
C LEU A 12 28.03 34.48 -16.00
N LEU A 13 27.70 35.70 -15.54
CA LEU A 13 26.67 35.90 -14.51
C LEU A 13 25.30 35.40 -14.99
N HIS A 14 24.91 35.71 -16.24
CA HIS A 14 23.66 35.21 -16.80
C HIS A 14 23.65 33.68 -16.89
N ALA A 15 24.76 33.05 -17.31
CA ALA A 15 24.86 31.60 -17.35
C ALA A 15 24.75 30.96 -15.96
N LEU A 16 25.36 31.57 -14.94
CA LEU A 16 25.26 31.11 -13.55
C LEU A 16 23.84 31.26 -12.99
N VAL A 17 23.20 32.41 -13.20
CA VAL A 17 21.82 32.64 -12.74
C VAL A 17 20.86 31.67 -13.43
N LEU A 18 20.98 31.51 -14.75
CA LEU A 18 20.15 30.56 -15.51
C LEU A 18 20.37 29.12 -15.03
N GLY A 19 21.61 28.73 -14.77
CA GLY A 19 21.96 27.42 -14.21
C GLY A 19 21.36 27.20 -12.82
N LEU A 20 21.43 28.20 -11.95
CA LEU A 20 20.89 28.12 -10.58
C LEU A 20 19.35 28.04 -10.60
N VAL A 21 18.70 28.86 -11.42
CA VAL A 21 17.24 28.84 -11.59
C VAL A 21 16.80 27.48 -12.17
N GLY A 22 17.50 26.99 -13.20
CA GLY A 22 17.23 25.69 -13.79
C GLY A 22 17.40 24.54 -12.78
N ALA A 23 18.48 24.54 -12.00
CA ALA A 23 18.71 23.56 -10.95
C ALA A 23 17.61 23.62 -9.87
N GLY A 24 17.18 24.82 -9.48
CA GLY A 24 16.08 25.01 -8.53
C GLY A 24 14.76 24.44 -9.05
N ILE A 25 14.42 24.70 -10.32
CA ILE A 25 13.20 24.16 -10.95
C ILE A 25 13.24 22.63 -10.99
N VAL A 26 14.34 22.04 -11.46
CA VAL A 26 14.49 20.57 -11.52
C VAL A 26 14.42 19.96 -10.12
N HIS A 27 15.04 20.59 -9.12
CA HIS A 27 15.00 20.12 -7.74
C HIS A 27 13.56 20.10 -7.20
N ILE A 28 12.81 21.20 -7.36
CA ILE A 28 11.40 21.28 -6.94
C ILE A 28 10.56 20.24 -7.67
N ALA A 29 10.73 20.12 -8.99
CA ALA A 29 10.00 19.14 -9.79
C ALA A 29 10.25 17.70 -9.30
N ILE A 30 11.50 17.35 -8.97
CA ILE A 30 11.83 16.03 -8.42
C ILE A 30 11.18 15.83 -7.06
N LEU A 31 11.25 16.81 -6.14
CA LEU A 31 10.63 16.71 -4.83
C LEU A 31 9.12 16.48 -4.91
N LEU A 32 8.45 17.12 -5.87
CA LEU A 32 7.02 16.93 -6.12
C LEU A 32 6.70 15.59 -6.81
N LEU A 33 7.61 15.05 -7.64
CA LEU A 33 7.44 13.75 -8.28
C LEU A 33 7.74 12.56 -7.36
N LEU A 34 8.62 12.73 -6.37
CA LEU A 34 9.03 11.68 -5.45
C LEU A 34 7.86 10.89 -4.82
N PRO A 35 6.79 11.49 -4.28
CA PRO A 35 5.69 10.73 -3.68
C PRO A 35 5.02 9.80 -4.69
N VAL A 36 4.68 10.31 -5.88
CA VAL A 36 3.98 9.54 -6.93
C VAL A 36 4.83 8.36 -7.41
N VAL A 37 6.15 8.57 -7.58
CA VAL A 37 7.06 7.51 -8.03
C VAL A 37 7.30 6.48 -6.93
N SER A 38 7.40 6.92 -5.67
CA SER A 38 7.64 6.03 -4.52
C SER A 38 6.45 5.15 -4.20
N GLU A 39 5.22 5.63 -4.39
CA GLU A 39 4.02 4.86 -4.07
C GLU A 39 3.69 3.84 -5.17
N ARG A 40 3.83 4.20 -6.45
CA ARG A 40 3.73 3.26 -7.60
C ARG A 40 4.77 2.13 -7.56
N ASP A 41 5.88 2.35 -6.87
CA ASP A 41 6.90 1.33 -6.65
C ASP A 41 6.36 0.16 -5.80
N ALA A 42 5.46 0.40 -4.85
CA ALA A 42 4.86 -0.66 -4.04
C ALA A 42 4.02 -1.63 -4.89
N TRP A 43 3.13 -1.10 -5.74
CA TRP A 43 2.34 -1.89 -6.69
C TRP A 43 3.24 -2.74 -7.59
N SER A 44 4.25 -2.10 -8.17
CA SER A 44 5.19 -2.75 -9.10
C SER A 44 6.07 -3.79 -8.42
N ARG A 45 6.41 -3.61 -7.13
CA ARG A 45 7.12 -4.61 -6.32
C ARG A 45 6.23 -5.80 -6.02
N LEU A 46 5.00 -5.58 -5.57
CA LEU A 46 4.02 -6.65 -5.31
C LEU A 46 3.75 -7.47 -6.57
N ALA A 47 3.59 -6.80 -7.72
CA ALA A 47 3.38 -7.44 -9.03
C ALA A 47 4.47 -8.45 -9.41
N ARG A 48 5.71 -8.23 -8.93
CA ARG A 48 6.84 -9.14 -9.19
C ARG A 48 6.92 -10.28 -8.18
N SER A 49 6.23 -10.16 -7.05
CA SER A 49 6.23 -11.12 -5.95
C SER A 49 5.04 -12.08 -6.00
N GLY A 50 3.95 -11.71 -6.69
CA GLY A 50 2.79 -12.56 -6.91
C GLY A 50 1.76 -11.90 -7.83
N ASP A 51 0.84 -12.72 -8.32
CA ASP A 51 -0.26 -12.30 -9.18
C ASP A 51 -1.36 -11.53 -8.41
N LEU A 52 -2.40 -11.08 -9.12
CA LEU A 52 -3.61 -10.56 -8.47
C LEU A 52 -4.21 -11.62 -7.55
N TYR A 53 -4.78 -11.18 -6.44
CA TYR A 53 -5.37 -12.00 -5.37
C TYR A 53 -4.40 -12.95 -4.65
N ALA A 54 -3.10 -12.92 -4.98
CA ALA A 54 -2.10 -13.69 -4.27
C ALA A 54 -1.68 -12.96 -2.98
N VAL A 55 -1.74 -13.68 -1.85
CA VAL A 55 -1.20 -13.19 -0.58
C VAL A 55 0.33 -13.32 -0.61
N VAL A 56 1.01 -12.19 -0.55
CA VAL A 56 2.48 -12.12 -0.57
C VAL A 56 3.01 -11.49 0.71
N ARG A 57 4.20 -11.91 1.14
CA ARG A 57 4.86 -11.33 2.31
C ARG A 57 5.33 -9.91 2.01
N ALA A 58 4.87 -8.96 2.81
CA ALA A 58 5.26 -7.56 2.71
C ALA A 58 6.46 -7.23 3.61
N SER A 59 6.55 -7.87 4.79
CA SER A 59 7.69 -7.79 5.70
C SER A 59 8.72 -8.87 5.36
N GLY A 60 9.96 -8.48 5.01
CA GLY A 60 11.09 -9.38 4.79
C GLY A 60 12.15 -9.27 5.89
N GLY A 61 12.75 -10.41 6.28
CA GLY A 61 13.98 -10.46 7.06
C GLY A 61 15.21 -10.11 6.19
N ALA A 62 16.34 -9.81 6.83
CA ALA A 62 17.57 -9.38 6.17
C ALA A 62 17.96 -10.33 5.03
N GLY A 63 17.77 -9.90 3.79
CA GLY A 63 18.05 -10.67 2.57
C GLY A 63 16.88 -10.77 1.60
N ASP A 64 15.64 -10.58 2.05
CA ASP A 64 14.47 -10.64 1.17
C ASP A 64 14.11 -9.25 0.64
N ARG A 65 13.71 -9.17 -0.64
CA ARG A 65 13.40 -7.91 -1.31
C ARG A 65 12.12 -7.34 -0.72
N ARG A 66 12.23 -6.54 0.36
CA ARG A 66 11.10 -5.88 1.03
C ARG A 66 10.16 -5.24 0.00
N VAL A 67 8.92 -5.72 -0.01
CA VAL A 67 7.92 -5.28 -0.97
C VAL A 67 7.30 -3.96 -0.51
N LEU A 68 7.10 -3.81 0.79
CA LEU A 68 6.80 -2.54 1.46
C LEU A 68 7.98 -2.19 2.39
N ARG A 69 8.30 -0.90 2.53
CA ARG A 69 9.34 -0.43 3.49
C ARG A 69 8.84 -0.49 4.95
N LEU A 70 8.21 -1.59 5.37
CA LEU A 70 7.89 -1.81 6.78
C LEU A 70 9.19 -2.12 7.52
N THR A 71 9.78 -1.11 8.15
CA THR A 71 11.09 -1.23 8.82
C THR A 71 10.98 -1.68 10.29
N ASP A 72 9.77 -1.90 10.76
CA ASP A 72 9.50 -2.23 12.16
C ASP A 72 9.75 -3.73 12.44
N PRO A 73 10.69 -4.09 13.34
CA PRO A 73 10.93 -5.48 13.72
C PRO A 73 9.79 -6.11 14.52
N PHE A 74 8.85 -5.32 15.03
CA PHE A 74 7.69 -5.76 15.77
C PHE A 74 6.43 -5.89 14.90
N ILE A 75 6.54 -5.69 13.58
CA ILE A 75 5.40 -5.86 12.66
C ILE A 75 5.76 -6.89 11.58
N GLU A 76 4.96 -7.94 11.48
CA GLU A 76 4.91 -8.76 10.28
C GLU A 76 3.70 -8.35 9.43
N ALA A 77 3.85 -8.43 8.11
CA ALA A 77 2.80 -8.04 7.19
C ALA A 77 2.73 -8.93 5.95
N VAL A 78 1.52 -9.11 5.46
CA VAL A 78 1.23 -9.59 4.11
C VAL A 78 0.49 -8.51 3.34
N ALA A 79 0.55 -8.60 2.03
CA ALA A 79 -0.20 -7.75 1.14
C ALA A 79 -0.85 -8.59 0.04
N CYS A 80 -1.96 -8.09 -0.47
CA CYS A 80 -2.67 -8.66 -1.61
C CYS A 80 -3.04 -7.53 -2.57
N ARG A 81 -2.79 -7.73 -3.86
CA ARG A 81 -3.30 -6.84 -4.92
C ARG A 81 -4.66 -7.33 -5.38
N PHE A 82 -5.57 -6.43 -5.70
CA PHE A 82 -6.88 -6.76 -6.24
C PHE A 82 -7.26 -5.81 -7.39
N ASP A 83 -8.22 -6.28 -8.19
CA ASP A 83 -8.94 -5.51 -9.20
C ASP A 83 -10.46 -5.66 -8.93
N LEU A 84 -11.17 -4.55 -8.77
CA LEU A 84 -12.62 -4.56 -8.52
C LEU A 84 -13.44 -4.72 -9.81
N GLY A 85 -12.78 -4.70 -10.97
CA GLY A 85 -13.35 -5.09 -12.25
C GLY A 85 -13.65 -6.59 -12.35
N ASP A 86 -12.90 -7.44 -11.63
CA ASP A 86 -13.11 -8.89 -11.60
C ASP A 86 -14.24 -9.31 -10.63
N GLY A 87 -14.55 -8.47 -9.63
CA GLY A 87 -15.54 -8.76 -8.60
C GLY A 87 -15.24 -8.06 -7.28
N ILE A 88 -15.89 -8.52 -6.21
CA ILE A 88 -15.65 -7.98 -4.86
C ILE A 88 -14.38 -8.65 -4.32
N ALA A 89 -13.42 -7.85 -3.84
CA ALA A 89 -12.21 -8.41 -3.24
C ALA A 89 -12.45 -8.78 -1.78
N ARG A 90 -12.30 -10.06 -1.43
CA ARG A 90 -12.45 -10.54 -0.05
C ARG A 90 -11.12 -10.96 0.53
N ILE A 91 -10.80 -10.46 1.72
CA ILE A 91 -9.60 -10.83 2.47
C ILE A 91 -10.03 -11.39 3.82
N ARG A 92 -9.54 -12.59 4.12
CA ARG A 92 -9.88 -13.32 5.35
C ARG A 92 -8.65 -13.90 6.02
N ALA A 93 -8.56 -13.80 7.34
CA ALA A 93 -7.60 -14.54 8.14
C ALA A 93 -8.22 -14.92 9.48
N ALA A 94 -8.11 -16.20 9.82
CA ALA A 94 -8.62 -16.76 11.07
C ALA A 94 -7.47 -17.14 12.00
N GLY A 95 -7.70 -17.00 13.29
CA GLY A 95 -6.73 -17.34 14.33
C GLY A 95 -6.55 -16.20 15.31
N HIS A 96 -5.86 -16.50 16.41
CA HIS A 96 -5.67 -15.55 17.49
C HIS A 96 -4.26 -14.98 17.46
N VAL A 97 -4.16 -13.68 17.22
CA VAL A 97 -2.92 -12.90 17.34
C VAL A 97 -3.17 -11.73 18.29
N PRO A 98 -2.12 -11.18 18.92
CA PRO A 98 -2.27 -10.09 19.88
C PRO A 98 -2.89 -8.82 19.30
N PHE A 99 -2.67 -8.59 18.01
CA PHE A 99 -3.19 -7.46 17.26
C PHE A 99 -3.06 -7.71 15.76
N TRP A 100 -4.03 -7.23 14.99
CA TRP A 100 -3.92 -7.05 13.55
C TRP A 100 -4.52 -5.73 13.11
N SER A 101 -3.99 -5.18 12.02
CA SER A 101 -4.59 -4.04 11.32
C SER A 101 -4.62 -4.26 9.84
N VAL A 102 -5.58 -3.62 9.19
CA VAL A 102 -5.71 -3.62 7.74
C VAL A 102 -5.70 -2.20 7.22
N SER A 103 -5.03 -2.03 6.09
CA SER A 103 -5.02 -0.81 5.31
C SER A 103 -5.31 -1.13 3.85
N VAL A 104 -6.23 -0.38 3.25
CA VAL A 104 -6.54 -0.46 1.83
C VAL A 104 -5.93 0.75 1.14
N TYR A 105 -5.19 0.51 0.08
CA TYR A 105 -4.54 1.52 -0.75
C TYR A 105 -5.07 1.45 -2.18
N ASP A 106 -5.22 2.59 -2.83
CA ASP A 106 -5.49 2.64 -4.26
C ASP A 106 -4.24 2.28 -5.08
N ARG A 107 -4.39 2.20 -6.41
CA ARG A 107 -3.28 1.96 -7.34
C ARG A 107 -2.15 2.99 -7.24
N ASN A 108 -2.48 4.22 -6.84
CA ASN A 108 -1.49 5.28 -6.69
C ASN A 108 -0.73 5.16 -5.37
N GLY A 109 -1.20 4.34 -4.41
CA GLY A 109 -0.67 4.12 -3.07
C GLY A 109 -1.23 5.08 -2.01
N THR A 110 -2.33 5.76 -2.31
CA THR A 110 -3.09 6.54 -1.34
C THR A 110 -3.89 5.61 -0.42
N ASN A 111 -3.78 5.80 0.90
CA ASN A 111 -4.59 5.04 1.85
C ASN A 111 -6.04 5.52 1.82
N VAL A 112 -6.96 4.63 1.43
CA VAL A 112 -8.39 4.94 1.33
C VAL A 112 -9.17 4.49 2.57
N TYR A 113 -8.67 3.48 3.28
CA TYR A 113 -9.32 2.96 4.48
C TYR A 113 -8.33 2.23 5.40
N SER A 114 -8.56 2.28 6.71
CA SER A 114 -7.74 1.58 7.70
C SER A 114 -8.50 1.28 8.99
N PHE A 115 -8.30 0.09 9.56
CA PHE A 115 -8.91 -0.36 10.82
C PHE A 115 -8.12 -1.53 11.43
N ASN A 116 -8.58 -2.04 12.57
CA ASN A 116 -7.93 -3.10 13.33
C ASN A 116 -8.94 -4.10 13.91
N ASP A 117 -8.40 -5.07 14.65
CA ASP A 117 -9.13 -6.11 15.37
C ASP A 117 -10.25 -5.58 16.27
N HIS A 118 -10.13 -4.38 16.84
CA HIS A 118 -11.18 -3.74 17.64
C HIS A 118 -12.43 -3.35 16.84
N ALA A 119 -12.36 -3.33 15.51
CA ALA A 119 -13.54 -3.12 14.66
C ALA A 119 -14.38 -4.39 14.48
N THR A 120 -13.87 -5.55 14.91
CA THR A 120 -14.53 -6.85 14.75
C THR A 120 -15.02 -7.39 16.10
N VAL A 121 -16.11 -8.17 16.07
CA VAL A 121 -16.69 -8.74 17.30
C VAL A 121 -15.97 -10.03 17.71
N ASP A 122 -15.57 -10.85 16.75
CA ASP A 122 -14.94 -12.15 16.96
C ASP A 122 -13.40 -12.09 16.87
N GLY A 123 -12.83 -10.93 16.55
CA GLY A 123 -11.39 -10.73 16.39
C GLY A 123 -10.81 -11.34 15.12
N ASN A 124 -11.64 -11.92 14.23
CA ASN A 124 -11.17 -12.50 12.98
C ASN A 124 -11.12 -11.42 11.89
N LEU A 125 -10.17 -11.56 10.98
CA LEU A 125 -10.13 -10.71 9.81
C LEU A 125 -11.09 -11.26 8.76
N ASP A 126 -12.12 -10.51 8.40
CA ASP A 126 -12.98 -10.79 7.25
C ASP A 126 -13.51 -9.48 6.66
N ILE A 127 -13.01 -9.13 5.48
CA ILE A 127 -13.24 -7.82 4.88
C ILE A 127 -13.60 -7.98 3.41
N LEU A 128 -14.49 -7.09 2.94
CA LEU A 128 -14.93 -7.00 1.56
C LEU A 128 -14.59 -5.60 1.07
N VAL A 129 -13.74 -5.50 0.05
CA VAL A 129 -13.45 -4.25 -0.64
C VAL A 129 -14.27 -4.23 -1.92
N LEU A 130 -15.08 -3.18 -2.09
CA LEU A 130 -16.02 -3.08 -3.20
C LEU A 130 -16.29 -1.63 -3.57
N THR A 131 -16.71 -1.43 -4.81
CA THR A 131 -17.15 -0.13 -5.31
C THR A 131 -18.51 0.25 -4.73
N PRO A 132 -18.86 1.56 -4.71
CA PRO A 132 -20.21 2.01 -4.34
C PRO A 132 -21.32 1.29 -5.13
N MET A 133 -21.08 1.03 -6.42
CA MET A 133 -22.03 0.36 -7.29
C MET A 133 -22.20 -1.12 -6.94
N GLN A 134 -21.11 -1.83 -6.64
CA GLN A 134 -21.15 -3.21 -6.12
C GLN A 134 -21.83 -3.28 -4.74
N MET A 135 -21.65 -2.28 -3.87
CA MET A 135 -22.30 -2.23 -2.56
C MET A 135 -23.83 -2.15 -2.68
N VAL A 136 -24.33 -1.36 -3.64
CA VAL A 136 -25.77 -1.28 -3.92
C VAL A 136 -26.32 -2.63 -4.36
N GLU A 137 -25.59 -3.36 -5.21
CA GLU A 137 -26.01 -4.69 -5.66
C GLU A 137 -26.00 -5.69 -4.51
N LEU A 138 -24.92 -5.72 -3.73
CA LEU A 138 -24.76 -6.64 -2.61
C LEU A 138 -25.84 -6.48 -1.53
N ARG A 139 -26.31 -5.25 -1.32
CA ARG A 139 -27.38 -4.97 -0.34
C ARG A 139 -28.76 -5.48 -0.76
N LYS A 140 -28.97 -5.79 -2.04
CA LYS A 140 -30.26 -6.33 -2.52
C LYS A 140 -30.47 -7.76 -2.03
N ASP A 141 -29.42 -8.55 -1.99
CA ASP A 141 -29.42 -9.93 -1.52
C ASP A 141 -28.08 -10.21 -0.82
N LEU A 142 -28.01 -9.92 0.48
CA LEU A 142 -26.78 -10.07 1.25
C LEU A 142 -26.57 -11.54 1.64
N PRO A 143 -25.55 -12.22 1.10
CA PRO A 143 -25.27 -13.61 1.44
C PRO A 143 -24.95 -13.79 2.94
N PRO A 144 -25.40 -14.89 3.57
CA PRO A 144 -25.14 -15.15 4.99
C PRO A 144 -23.66 -15.10 5.40
N GLU A 145 -22.78 -15.52 4.50
CA GLU A 145 -21.33 -15.54 4.69
C GLU A 145 -20.68 -14.14 4.78
N PHE A 146 -21.38 -13.08 4.40
CA PHE A 146 -20.88 -11.70 4.48
C PHE A 146 -21.45 -10.91 5.67
N GLN A 147 -22.37 -11.50 6.45
CA GLN A 147 -23.04 -10.79 7.55
C GLN A 147 -22.08 -10.34 8.65
N SER A 148 -20.98 -11.05 8.84
CA SER A 148 -19.92 -10.73 9.80
C SER A 148 -18.75 -9.96 9.18
N SER A 149 -18.75 -9.75 7.86
CA SER A 149 -17.65 -9.09 7.16
C SER A 149 -17.74 -7.57 7.31
N ILE A 150 -16.57 -6.91 7.35
CA ILE A 150 -16.49 -5.45 7.27
C ILE A 150 -16.50 -5.03 5.80
N PHE A 151 -17.46 -4.19 5.41
CA PHE A 151 -17.53 -3.62 4.07
C PHE A 151 -16.69 -2.35 3.97
N VAL A 152 -15.77 -2.35 3.01
CA VAL A 152 -14.92 -1.21 2.66
C VAL A 152 -15.36 -0.71 1.29
N GLU A 153 -16.17 0.34 1.30
CA GLU A 153 -16.62 1.01 0.07
C GLU A 153 -15.51 1.94 -0.43
N ALA A 154 -14.98 1.68 -1.63
CA ALA A 154 -13.89 2.45 -2.22
C ALA A 154 -14.16 2.73 -3.71
N ASP A 155 -14.08 4.00 -4.12
CA ASP A 155 -14.24 4.42 -5.52
C ASP A 155 -12.90 4.31 -6.28
N ILE A 156 -12.44 3.07 -6.45
CA ILE A 156 -11.17 2.70 -7.11
C ILE A 156 -11.38 1.46 -7.99
N GLU A 157 -10.53 1.29 -9.02
CA GLU A 157 -10.52 0.07 -9.84
C GLU A 157 -9.57 -0.97 -9.27
N GLU A 158 -8.30 -0.61 -9.10
CA GLU A 158 -7.25 -1.50 -8.58
C GLU A 158 -6.69 -0.99 -7.25
N GLY A 159 -6.27 -1.91 -6.40
CA GLY A 159 -5.71 -1.54 -5.11
C GLY A 159 -4.92 -2.64 -4.40
N ILE A 160 -4.40 -2.29 -3.23
CA ILE A 160 -3.61 -3.17 -2.38
C ILE A 160 -4.26 -3.20 -0.99
N VAL A 161 -4.51 -4.40 -0.48
CA VAL A 161 -4.78 -4.61 0.94
C VAL A 161 -3.49 -5.02 1.63
N VAL A 162 -3.16 -4.34 2.72
CA VAL A 162 -2.04 -4.68 3.59
C VAL A 162 -2.58 -5.12 4.94
N VAL A 163 -2.22 -6.32 5.37
CA VAL A 163 -2.55 -6.87 6.69
C VAL A 163 -1.29 -6.88 7.53
N ASN A 164 -1.29 -6.13 8.63
CA ASN A 164 -0.21 -6.07 9.60
C ASN A 164 -0.60 -6.85 10.85
N SER A 165 0.38 -7.45 11.51
CA SER A 165 0.21 -8.03 12.85
C SER A 165 1.41 -7.73 13.72
N PHE A 166 1.14 -7.41 14.99
CA PHE A 166 2.15 -7.03 15.97
C PHE A 166 2.77 -8.25 16.62
N VAL A 167 4.11 -8.25 16.68
CA VAL A 167 4.98 -9.25 17.31
C VAL A 167 5.49 -8.66 18.64
N PRO A 168 4.86 -8.93 19.80
CA PRO A 168 5.27 -8.34 21.07
C PRO A 168 6.69 -8.73 21.47
N ASP A 169 7.06 -9.99 21.25
CA ASP A 169 8.37 -10.55 21.53
C ASP A 169 8.67 -11.74 20.58
N PRO A 170 9.93 -12.20 20.50
CA PRO A 170 10.33 -13.24 19.54
C PRO A 170 9.56 -14.57 19.63
N SER A 171 8.96 -14.90 20.78
CA SER A 171 8.18 -16.14 20.95
C SER A 171 6.88 -16.16 20.12
N TRP A 172 6.35 -14.98 19.76
CA TRP A 172 5.14 -14.84 18.97
C TRP A 172 5.35 -14.99 17.46
N LYS A 173 6.58 -14.88 16.97
CA LYS A 173 6.88 -14.93 15.53
C LYS A 173 6.28 -16.14 14.81
N PRO A 174 6.37 -17.39 15.33
CA PRO A 174 5.78 -18.54 14.66
C PRO A 174 4.25 -18.44 14.54
N ALA A 175 3.57 -17.98 15.60
CA ALA A 175 2.12 -17.85 15.63
C ALA A 175 1.62 -16.79 14.65
N ILE A 176 2.25 -15.61 14.65
CA ILE A 176 1.91 -14.50 13.74
C ILE A 176 2.22 -14.88 12.29
N SER A 177 3.36 -15.53 12.06
CA SER A 177 3.72 -16.00 10.73
C SER A 177 2.74 -17.05 10.21
N ALA A 178 2.23 -17.94 11.07
CA ALA A 178 1.20 -18.91 10.70
C ALA A 178 -0.14 -18.21 10.40
N TYR A 179 -0.57 -17.27 11.24
CA TYR A 179 -1.78 -16.46 11.02
C TYR A 179 -1.74 -15.73 9.67
N LEU A 180 -0.66 -15.00 9.39
CA LEU A 180 -0.50 -14.27 8.13
C LEU A 180 -0.35 -15.20 6.91
N LYS A 181 0.21 -16.41 7.08
CA LYS A 181 0.25 -17.43 6.01
C LYS A 181 -1.13 -18.05 5.74
N GLY A 182 -1.99 -18.12 6.75
CA GLY A 182 -3.36 -18.59 6.63
C GLY A 182 -4.31 -17.54 6.05
N ALA A 183 -3.85 -16.31 5.85
CA ALA A 183 -4.63 -15.28 5.19
C ALA A 183 -4.95 -15.68 3.74
N THR A 184 -6.17 -15.42 3.32
CA THR A 184 -6.67 -15.65 1.97
C THR A 184 -7.10 -14.33 1.35
N CYS A 185 -6.94 -14.24 0.04
CA CYS A 185 -7.39 -13.12 -0.76
C CYS A 185 -7.98 -13.69 -2.04
N GLY A 186 -9.15 -13.20 -2.43
CA GLY A 186 -9.89 -13.75 -3.56
C GLY A 186 -10.93 -12.77 -4.07
N THR A 187 -11.50 -13.13 -5.21
CA THR A 187 -12.68 -12.46 -5.77
C THR A 187 -13.92 -13.29 -5.45
N GLU A 188 -15.01 -12.59 -5.11
CA GLU A 188 -16.35 -13.16 -4.93
C GLU A 188 -17.31 -12.63 -6.01
#